data_AF-A0AAD7NDV8-F1
#
_entry.id   AF-A0AAD7NDV8-F1
#
_cell.length_a   1.000
_cell.length_b   1.000
_cell.length_c   1.000
_cell.angle_alpha   90.00
_cell.angle_beta   90.00
_cell.angle_gamma   90.00
#
_symmetry.space_group_name_H-M   'P 1'
#
loop_
_entity.id
_entity.type
_entity.pdbx_description
1 polymer ?
#
loop_
_entity_poly.entity_id
_entity_poly.type
_entity_poly.pdbx_seq_one_letter_code
_entity_poly.pdbx_strand_id
1 'polypeptide(L)'
;MSYPTRTFLVCISRCVLQYKKTIVVFAAVVEARVEAWARVRDHSVSFRSIPPTTMSFMKRGLMKNWFAVEAVPIYVLVGGACAGASWYLYRLATGPSVIWTKNNPQPWQSIEQDQGTKLLEVNHKFDKHWKRDKL
;
A
#
# COMPACT_ATOMS: atom_id res chain seq x y z
N MET A 1 -3.44 -22.71 -27.66
CA MET A 1 -3.27 -22.98 -26.22
C MET A 1 -3.51 -21.67 -25.45
N SER A 2 -4.72 -21.47 -24.92
CA SER A 2 -5.11 -20.27 -24.17
C SER A 2 -4.51 -20.29 -22.77
N TYR A 3 -3.67 -19.32 -22.41
CA TYR A 3 -3.23 -19.13 -21.02
C TYR A 3 -4.40 -18.65 -20.16
N PRO A 4 -4.56 -19.15 -18.92
CA PRO A 4 -5.69 -18.78 -18.09
C PRO A 4 -5.44 -17.38 -17.52
N THR A 5 -5.93 -16.36 -18.22
CA THR A 5 -6.24 -15.04 -17.65
C THR A 5 -7.03 -15.16 -16.34
N ARG A 6 -7.73 -16.28 -16.13
CA ARG A 6 -8.43 -16.62 -14.89
C ARG A 6 -7.53 -16.78 -13.67
N THR A 7 -6.32 -17.33 -13.76
CA THR A 7 -5.49 -17.54 -12.56
C THR A 7 -4.87 -16.24 -12.06
N PHE A 8 -4.45 -15.37 -12.98
CA PHE A 8 -3.97 -14.01 -12.67
C PHE A 8 -5.07 -13.10 -12.13
N LEU A 9 -6.24 -13.10 -12.78
CA LEU A 9 -7.42 -12.39 -12.26
C LEU A 9 -7.86 -12.93 -10.91
N VAL A 10 -7.76 -14.23 -10.64
CA VAL A 10 -8.08 -14.79 -9.31
C VAL A 10 -7.05 -14.39 -8.27
N CYS A 11 -5.76 -14.28 -8.61
CA CYS A 11 -4.72 -13.84 -7.67
C CYS A 11 -4.84 -12.35 -7.35
N ILE A 12 -5.01 -11.50 -8.37
CA ILE A 12 -5.27 -10.07 -8.20
C ILE A 12 -6.63 -9.84 -7.52
N SER A 13 -7.68 -10.56 -7.91
CA SER A 13 -9.00 -10.44 -7.29
C SER A 13 -8.99 -10.91 -5.84
N ARG A 14 -8.30 -12.00 -5.49
CA ARG A 14 -8.12 -12.41 -4.09
C ARG A 14 -7.26 -11.41 -3.31
N CYS A 15 -6.22 -10.83 -3.92
CA CYS A 15 -5.41 -9.79 -3.29
C CYS A 15 -6.21 -8.48 -3.08
N VAL A 16 -7.01 -8.06 -4.06
CA VAL A 16 -7.90 -6.90 -3.98
C VAL A 16 -9.07 -7.15 -3.03
N LEU A 17 -9.60 -8.39 -2.95
CA LEU A 17 -10.61 -8.78 -1.97
C LEU A 17 -10.04 -8.82 -0.56
N GLN A 18 -8.81 -9.29 -0.38
CA GLN A 18 -8.13 -9.24 0.91
C GLN A 18 -7.87 -7.78 1.32
N TYR A 19 -7.43 -6.94 0.39
CA TYR A 19 -7.25 -5.51 0.59
C TYR A 19 -8.58 -4.79 0.89
N LYS A 20 -9.67 -5.11 0.19
CA LYS A 20 -11.02 -4.57 0.47
C LYS A 20 -11.54 -5.00 1.83
N LYS A 21 -11.36 -6.27 2.24
CA LYS A 21 -11.78 -6.73 3.56
C LYS A 21 -10.99 -6.03 4.68
N THR A 22 -9.68 -5.89 4.52
CA THR A 22 -8.86 -5.15 5.50
C THR A 22 -9.19 -3.66 5.52
N ILE A 23 -9.43 -3.03 4.35
CA ILE A 23 -9.86 -1.63 4.28
C ILE A 23 -11.25 -1.42 4.88
N VAL A 24 -12.21 -2.30 4.63
CA VAL A 24 -13.57 -2.16 5.20
C VAL A 24 -13.53 -2.40 6.71
N VAL A 25 -12.72 -3.34 7.21
CA VAL A 25 -12.52 -3.54 8.65
C VAL A 25 -11.80 -2.33 9.26
N PHE A 26 -10.77 -1.80 8.61
CA PHE A 26 -10.07 -0.60 9.09
C PHE A 26 -10.95 0.65 9.03
N ALA A 27 -11.71 0.83 7.96
CA ALA A 27 -12.69 1.90 7.81
C ALA A 27 -13.79 1.77 8.85
N ALA A 28 -14.35 0.58 9.09
CA ALA A 28 -15.35 0.35 10.14
C ALA A 28 -14.77 0.58 11.55
N VAL A 29 -13.50 0.22 11.79
CA VAL A 29 -12.84 0.49 13.08
C VAL A 29 -12.56 1.98 13.26
N VAL A 30 -12.13 2.69 12.21
CA VAL A 30 -11.91 4.13 12.22
C VAL A 30 -13.23 4.88 12.37
N GLU A 31 -14.27 4.47 11.65
CA GLU A 31 -15.62 5.02 11.72
C GLU A 31 -16.24 4.79 13.11
N ALA A 32 -16.11 3.58 13.67
CA ALA A 32 -16.51 3.31 15.05
C ALA A 32 -15.72 4.12 16.08
N ARG A 33 -14.43 4.39 15.83
CA ARG A 33 -13.62 5.26 16.70
C ARG A 33 -14.03 6.72 16.58
N VAL A 34 -14.40 7.18 15.37
CA VAL A 34 -14.89 8.53 15.09
C VAL A 34 -16.26 8.76 15.73
N GLU A 35 -17.17 7.78 15.66
CA GLU A 35 -18.47 7.85 16.34
C GLU A 35 -18.32 7.80 17.87
N ALA A 36 -17.41 6.97 18.39
CA ALA A 36 -17.11 6.93 19.83
C ALA A 36 -16.49 8.25 20.33
N TRP A 37 -15.65 8.89 19.52
CA TRP A 37 -15.10 10.23 19.82
C TRP A 37 -16.15 11.34 19.67
N ALA A 38 -17.07 11.22 18.71
CA ALA A 38 -18.18 12.17 18.53
C ALA A 38 -19.14 12.13 19.71
N ARG A 39 -19.46 10.92 20.23
CA ARG A 39 -20.35 10.74 21.39
C ARG A 39 -19.77 11.28 22.70
N VAL A 40 -18.44 11.33 22.83
CA VAL A 40 -17.76 11.94 24.00
C VAL A 40 -17.71 13.47 23.91
N ARG A 41 -17.91 14.07 22.72
CA ARG A 41 -17.81 15.52 22.50
C ARG A 41 -19.08 16.32 22.87
N ASP A 42 -20.22 15.66 23.10
CA ASP A 42 -21.50 16.35 23.33
C ASP A 42 -21.75 16.84 24.77
N HIS A 43 -20.88 16.52 25.74
CA HIS A 43 -21.12 16.90 27.14
C HIS A 43 -20.64 18.31 27.54
N SER A 44 -20.10 19.13 26.64
CA SER A 44 -19.42 20.36 27.06
C SER A 44 -19.62 21.61 26.19
N VAL A 45 -20.77 21.81 25.53
CA VAL A 45 -21.01 23.13 24.90
C VAL A 45 -22.50 23.50 24.82
N SER A 46 -23.06 24.06 25.91
CA SER A 46 -24.21 24.94 25.78
C SER A 46 -23.71 26.31 25.28
N PHE A 47 -23.62 26.51 23.96
CA PHE A 47 -23.31 27.84 23.41
C PHE A 47 -24.43 28.31 22.49
N ARG A 48 -25.29 29.08 23.13
CA ARG A 48 -26.26 30.03 22.60
C ARG A 48 -25.73 30.75 21.35
N SER A 49 -26.49 30.69 20.26
CA SER A 49 -26.58 31.62 19.10
C SER A 49 -25.29 32.32 18.62
N ILE A 50 -24.77 31.92 17.45
CA ILE A 50 -23.72 32.65 16.73
C ILE A 50 -24.28 33.18 15.38
N PRO A 51 -24.12 34.48 15.06
CA PRO A 51 -24.53 35.07 13.77
C PRO A 51 -23.59 34.66 12.60
N PRO A 52 -24.06 34.72 11.33
CA PRO A 52 -23.30 34.25 10.19
C PRO A 52 -22.26 35.30 9.74
N THR A 53 -21.10 35.30 10.37
CA THR A 53 -19.90 35.93 9.80
C THR A 53 -18.68 35.42 10.55
N THR A 54 -17.85 34.58 9.90
CA THR A 54 -16.39 34.38 10.11
C THR A 54 -15.87 33.09 9.44
N MET A 55 -16.03 32.95 8.13
CA MET A 55 -15.31 31.91 7.36
C MET A 55 -13.83 32.29 7.11
N SER A 56 -13.09 32.69 8.14
CA SER A 56 -11.67 33.06 7.98
C SER A 56 -10.75 32.74 9.16
N PHE A 57 -11.25 32.14 10.25
CA PHE A 57 -10.41 31.76 11.39
C PHE A 57 -9.75 30.37 11.25
N MET A 58 -10.31 29.50 10.41
CA MET A 58 -9.89 28.09 10.34
C MET A 58 -8.59 27.84 9.56
N LYS A 59 -8.13 28.80 8.73
CA LYS A 59 -6.94 28.61 7.87
C LYS A 59 -5.60 28.93 8.54
N ARG A 60 -5.60 29.63 9.69
CA ARG A 60 -4.36 30.08 10.36
C ARG A 60 -3.84 29.14 11.46
N GLY A 61 -4.71 28.27 11.99
CA GLY A 61 -4.32 27.25 12.99
C GLY A 61 -3.77 25.97 12.35
N LEU A 62 -4.31 25.56 11.19
CA LEU A 62 -3.86 24.34 10.51
C LEU A 62 -2.40 24.41 10.00
N MET A 63 -1.88 25.59 9.69
CA MET A 63 -0.53 25.74 9.11
C MET A 63 0.61 25.90 10.13
N LYS A 64 0.32 25.94 11.43
CA LYS A 64 1.38 26.08 12.46
C LYS A 64 1.96 24.75 12.94
N ASN A 65 1.18 23.68 12.89
CA ASN A 65 1.56 22.34 13.40
C ASN A 65 2.00 21.36 12.29
N TRP A 66 2.11 21.82 11.04
CA TRP A 66 2.42 20.96 9.89
C TRP A 66 3.83 20.33 9.99
N PHE A 67 4.75 21.02 10.65
CA PHE A 67 6.08 20.53 11.00
C PHE A 67 6.31 20.56 12.52
N ALA A 68 5.31 20.15 13.31
CA ALA A 68 5.57 19.86 14.71
C ALA A 68 6.58 18.70 14.78
N VAL A 69 7.70 18.90 15.51
CA VAL A 69 8.76 17.88 15.68
C VAL A 69 8.20 16.55 16.19
N GLU A 70 7.13 16.63 16.98
CA GLU A 70 6.38 15.49 17.53
C GLU A 70 5.63 14.66 16.45
N ALA A 71 5.30 15.24 15.31
CA ALA A 71 4.56 14.58 14.23
C ALA A 71 5.50 13.91 13.19
N VAL A 72 6.78 14.29 13.17
CA VAL A 72 7.78 13.76 12.23
C VAL A 72 7.92 12.24 12.31
N PRO A 73 7.98 11.60 13.50
CA PRO A 73 8.11 10.15 13.59
C PRO A 73 6.92 9.40 12.98
N ILE A 74 5.71 9.95 13.13
CA ILE A 74 4.49 9.33 12.60
C ILE A 74 4.52 9.35 11.07
N TYR A 75 4.92 10.48 10.46
CA TYR A 75 5.03 10.56 9.00
C TYR A 75 6.10 9.64 8.42
N VAL A 76 7.24 9.48 9.12
CA VAL A 76 8.31 8.57 8.69
C VAL A 76 7.83 7.12 8.74
N LEU A 77 7.13 6.70 9.80
CA LEU A 77 6.62 5.33 9.91
C LEU A 77 5.53 5.02 8.89
N VAL A 78 4.55 5.92 8.73
CA VAL A 78 3.46 5.72 7.77
C VAL A 78 3.97 5.81 6.33
N GLY A 79 4.81 6.81 6.04
CA GLY A 79 5.44 6.98 4.74
C GLY A 79 6.34 5.79 4.39
N GLY A 80 7.15 5.33 5.35
CA GLY A 80 7.99 4.15 5.22
C GLY A 80 7.18 2.86 5.00
N ALA A 81 6.07 2.68 5.71
CA ALA A 81 5.18 1.54 5.52
C ALA A 81 4.56 1.52 4.12
N CYS A 82 4.01 2.65 3.65
CA CYS A 82 3.42 2.76 2.32
C CYS A 82 4.46 2.57 1.20
N ALA A 83 5.65 3.16 1.36
CA ALA A 83 6.75 3.00 0.42
C ALA A 83 7.25 1.55 0.38
N GLY A 84 7.46 0.92 1.55
CA GLY A 84 7.89 -0.47 1.67
C GLY A 84 6.87 -1.46 1.10
N ALA A 85 5.58 -1.25 1.36
CA ALA A 85 4.51 -2.06 0.78
C ALA A 85 4.48 -1.92 -0.75
N SER A 86 4.57 -0.69 -1.27
CA SER A 86 4.58 -0.43 -2.72
C SER A 86 5.81 -1.06 -3.39
N TRP A 87 6.98 -0.94 -2.77
CA TRP A 87 8.22 -1.56 -3.23
C TRP A 87 8.12 -3.08 -3.28
N TYR A 88 7.56 -3.70 -2.23
CA TYR A 88 7.43 -5.15 -2.17
C TYR A 88 6.42 -5.69 -3.19
N LEU A 89 5.31 -4.98 -3.41
CA LEU A 89 4.36 -5.30 -4.47
C LEU A 89 5.01 -5.19 -5.86
N TYR A 90 5.80 -4.15 -6.11
CA TYR A 90 6.55 -4.01 -7.36
C TYR A 90 7.55 -5.17 -7.56
N ARG A 91 8.23 -5.60 -6.49
CA ARG A 91 9.15 -6.75 -6.56
C ARG A 91 8.44 -8.06 -6.86
N LEU A 92 7.24 -8.27 -6.31
CA LEU A 92 6.41 -9.44 -6.58
C LEU A 92 5.89 -9.44 -8.02
N ALA A 93 5.48 -8.27 -8.53
CA ALA A 93 5.00 -8.10 -9.90
C ALA A 93 6.08 -8.37 -10.96
N THR A 94 7.36 -8.30 -10.58
CA THR A 94 8.52 -8.49 -11.48
C THR A 94 9.23 -9.84 -11.27
N GLY A 95 8.59 -10.80 -10.59
CA GLY A 95 9.13 -12.14 -10.41
C GLY A 95 9.33 -12.92 -11.73
N PRO A 96 10.25 -13.91 -11.78
CA PRO A 96 10.52 -14.71 -12.98
C PRO A 96 9.32 -15.51 -13.48
N SER A 97 8.40 -15.89 -12.60
CA SER A 97 7.16 -16.62 -12.96
C SER A 97 6.04 -15.72 -13.48
N VAL A 98 6.14 -14.40 -13.31
CA VAL A 98 5.09 -13.43 -13.64
C VAL A 98 5.38 -12.83 -15.00
N ILE A 99 4.44 -12.90 -15.95
CA ILE A 99 4.64 -12.38 -17.30
C ILE A 99 3.55 -11.36 -17.63
N TRP A 100 3.94 -10.17 -18.09
CA TRP A 100 3.02 -9.15 -18.61
C TRP A 100 2.94 -9.16 -20.14
N THR A 101 3.92 -9.78 -20.81
CA THR A 101 3.93 -10.02 -22.25
C THR A 101 3.22 -11.33 -22.66
N LYS A 102 2.43 -11.29 -23.73
CA LYS A 102 1.73 -12.49 -24.25
C LYS A 102 2.65 -13.43 -25.06
N ASN A 103 3.86 -12.98 -25.40
CA ASN A 103 4.69 -13.64 -26.41
C ASN A 103 5.48 -14.85 -25.90
N ASN A 104 5.73 -14.97 -24.60
CA ASN A 104 6.42 -16.13 -24.03
C ASN A 104 5.47 -16.96 -23.16
N PRO A 105 4.99 -18.11 -23.66
CA PRO A 105 4.12 -19.01 -22.91
C PRO A 105 4.77 -19.70 -21.70
N GLN A 106 6.10 -19.81 -21.68
CA GLN A 106 6.85 -20.56 -20.68
C GLN A 106 7.97 -19.69 -20.09
N PRO A 107 7.70 -18.97 -18.98
CA PRO A 107 8.64 -17.99 -18.42
C PRO A 107 9.98 -18.59 -18.01
N TRP A 108 9.95 -19.83 -17.52
CA TRP A 108 11.13 -20.54 -17.03
C TRP A 108 12.16 -20.83 -18.11
N GLN A 109 11.82 -20.73 -19.40
CA GLN A 109 12.82 -20.87 -20.46
C GLN A 109 13.78 -19.68 -20.62
N SER A 110 13.48 -18.55 -19.97
CA SER A 110 14.39 -17.38 -19.96
C SER A 110 15.48 -17.46 -18.90
N ILE A 111 15.49 -18.53 -18.10
CA ILE A 111 16.36 -18.67 -16.94
C ILE A 111 17.31 -19.83 -17.25
N GLU A 112 18.60 -19.53 -17.40
CA GLU A 112 19.62 -20.57 -17.52
C GLU A 112 19.87 -21.20 -16.14
N GLN A 113 20.30 -22.46 -16.12
CA GLN A 113 20.50 -23.22 -14.89
C GLN A 113 21.61 -22.63 -13.99
N ASP A 114 22.55 -21.89 -14.58
CA ASP A 114 23.68 -21.26 -13.88
C ASP A 114 23.37 -19.85 -13.37
N GLN A 115 22.10 -19.40 -13.39
CA GLN A 115 21.73 -18.04 -12.94
C GLN A 115 20.92 -18.02 -11.64
N GLY A 116 21.32 -17.13 -10.74
CA GLY A 116 20.61 -16.84 -9.50
C GLY A 116 19.34 -16.03 -9.76
N THR A 117 18.19 -16.59 -9.41
CA THR A 117 16.87 -15.93 -9.51
C THR A 117 16.43 -15.28 -8.20
N LYS A 118 17.08 -15.65 -7.09
CA LYS A 118 16.76 -15.14 -5.76
C LYS A 118 17.52 -13.84 -5.51
N LEU A 119 16.92 -12.95 -4.73
CA LEU A 119 17.57 -11.70 -4.31
C LEU A 119 18.78 -11.93 -3.41
N LEU A 120 18.71 -12.99 -2.59
CA LEU A 120 19.73 -13.32 -1.61
C LEU A 120 19.97 -14.81 -1.62
N GLU A 121 21.23 -15.17 -1.70
CA GLU A 121 21.70 -16.54 -1.71
C GLU A 121 22.75 -16.73 -0.65
N VAL A 122 22.36 -17.45 0.41
CA VAL A 122 23.22 -17.67 1.57
C VAL A 122 24.26 -18.74 1.25
N ASN A 123 23.81 -19.91 0.76
CA ASN A 123 24.66 -21.09 0.63
C ASN A 123 25.07 -21.44 -0.82
N HIS A 124 24.22 -21.15 -1.81
CA HIS A 124 24.56 -21.32 -3.22
C HIS A 124 25.12 -20.00 -3.76
N LYS A 125 26.07 -20.06 -4.69
CA LYS A 125 26.64 -18.87 -5.35
C LYS A 125 26.57 -19.16 -6.84
N PHE A 126 25.79 -18.36 -7.56
CA PHE A 126 25.80 -18.40 -9.02
C PHE A 126 26.72 -17.31 -9.56
N ASP A 127 27.39 -17.60 -10.67
CA ASP A 127 28.28 -16.64 -11.32
C ASP A 127 27.51 -15.48 -11.98
N LYS A 128 26.23 -15.72 -12.29
CA LYS A 128 25.36 -14.79 -13.02
C LYS A 128 24.08 -14.53 -12.24
N HIS A 129 23.61 -13.29 -12.29
CA HIS A 129 22.33 -12.89 -11.73
C HIS A 129 21.31 -12.76 -12.85
N TRP A 130 20.14 -13.38 -12.66
CA TRP A 130 19.06 -13.28 -13.62
C TRP A 130 18.47 -11.86 -13.63
N LYS A 131 18.45 -11.23 -14.81
CA LYS A 131 17.81 -9.95 -15.05
C LYS A 131 16.68 -10.11 -16.04
N ARG A 132 15.60 -9.36 -15.81
CA ARG A 132 14.47 -9.31 -16.73
C ARG A 132 14.70 -8.24 -17.79
N ASP A 133 14.67 -8.63 -19.07
CA ASP A 133 14.90 -7.72 -20.19
C ASP A 133 13.64 -7.01 -20.69
N LYS A 134 12.47 -7.63 -20.51
CA LYS A 134 11.18 -7.14 -21.03
C LYS A 134 10.10 -7.25 -19.97
N LEU A 135 9.31 -6.19 -19.78
CA LEU A 135 8.13 -6.21 -18.90
C LEU A 135 6.97 -6.90 -19.60
#